data_AF-A0A344URQ8-F1
#
_entry.id   AF-A0A344URQ8-F1
#
_cell.length_a   1.000
_cell.length_b   1.000
_cell.length_c   1.000
_cell.angle_alpha   90.00
_cell.angle_beta   90.00
_cell.angle_gamma   90.00
#
_symmetry.space_group_name_H-M   'P 1'
#
loop_
_entity.id
_entity.type
_entity.pdbx_description
1 polymer ?
#
loop_
_entity_poly.entity_id
_entity_poly.type
_entity_poly.pdbx_seq_one_letter_code
_entity_poly.pdbx_strand_id
1 'polypeptide(L)'
;MTSADDLGLPLLSEGKVRRLYRLPDQTGRLLMVATDRISAYDHILSPDIPDKGKVLTGISLWWFDQLSDVVENHLVSTDVPDAVAGRAMIVEELDMFPVECVVRGYLTGSGLAEYQKSRSVCGIKLPEGLKDGSRLPQPIFTPATKAEYGEHDENIDFETLTGIVGAEAADRLRRLSLAIYVRAEQIARERGIVLADTKVEFGRRPDGTVVLGDEVLTPDSSRFWDARDWHPGGKNPSFDKQFVRDWLTFASGWDPRSGEEPPELPANVVTATRNRYLEAWSMLTGIADPLSGEHAGQDARAGRTVDDVASGAEPQSVPEPAPGHVSGPAAVPEEASEPVVASEQEPASIIEEPSAAPAQPDRIGAMARVVVDVMPKPEILDPQGKAITGALGRLGHDGLTVRQGKRFEITGEDVADRLDEIRAIAEGMLANTVIESYDVRVED
;
A
#
# COMPACT_ATOMS: atom_id res chain seq x y z
N MET A 1 8.04 17.63 30.04
CA MET A 1 7.30 16.98 28.94
C MET A 1 6.82 15.65 29.49
N THR A 2 5.53 15.56 29.81
CA THR A 2 4.89 14.27 30.07
C THR A 2 4.97 13.48 28.77
N SER A 3 5.60 12.30 28.84
CA SER A 3 5.49 11.32 27.77
C SER A 3 4.01 11.05 27.49
N ALA A 4 3.64 10.69 26.26
CA ALA A 4 2.33 10.13 25.96
C ALA A 4 1.98 8.88 26.83
N ASP A 5 2.95 8.38 27.60
CA ASP A 5 2.81 7.31 28.58
C ASP A 5 2.01 7.65 29.84
N ASP A 6 1.86 8.92 30.21
CA ASP A 6 1.11 9.27 31.42
C ASP A 6 0.24 10.51 31.21
N LEU A 7 -0.96 10.26 30.68
CA LEU A 7 -2.02 11.26 30.55
C LEU A 7 -2.82 11.47 31.85
N GLY A 8 -2.50 10.73 32.92
CA GLY A 8 -3.33 10.70 34.13
C GLY A 8 -4.75 10.15 33.90
N LEU A 9 -5.01 9.50 32.76
CA LEU A 9 -6.29 8.90 32.41
C LEU A 9 -6.26 7.38 32.63
N PRO A 10 -7.39 6.74 33.02
CA PRO A 10 -7.44 5.29 33.17
C PRO A 10 -7.21 4.58 31.83
N LEU A 11 -6.12 3.82 31.72
CA LEU A 11 -5.83 2.98 30.56
C LEU A 11 -6.82 1.81 30.50
N LEU A 12 -7.57 1.71 29.40
CA LEU A 12 -8.51 0.63 29.14
C LEU A 12 -7.83 -0.54 28.44
N SER A 13 -7.06 -0.25 27.40
CA SER A 13 -6.31 -1.26 26.66
C SER A 13 -5.10 -0.64 25.96
N GLU A 14 -4.08 -1.47 25.76
CA GLU A 14 -2.87 -1.14 25.02
C GLU A 14 -2.61 -2.23 23.99
N GLY A 15 -2.71 -1.87 22.72
CA GLY A 15 -2.29 -2.71 21.60
C GLY A 15 -0.86 -2.40 21.17
N LYS A 16 -0.40 -3.09 20.11
CA LYS A 16 0.97 -2.93 19.57
C LYS A 16 1.33 -1.48 19.21
N VAL A 17 0.36 -0.73 18.68
CA VAL A 17 0.60 0.64 18.16
C VAL A 17 -0.40 1.69 18.68
N ARG A 18 -1.35 1.31 19.52
CA ARG A 18 -2.43 2.18 19.98
C ARG A 18 -2.76 1.96 21.45
N ARG A 19 -3.26 3.01 22.10
CA ARG A 19 -3.78 2.98 23.46
C ARG A 19 -5.17 3.57 23.52
N LEU A 20 -6.02 2.95 24.32
CA LEU A 20 -7.37 3.42 24.60
C LEU A 20 -7.46 3.80 26.06
N TYR A 21 -7.90 5.03 26.33
CA TYR A 21 -8.11 5.54 27.69
C TYR A 21 -9.59 5.83 27.91
N ARG A 22 -10.09 5.50 29.10
CA ARG A 22 -11.41 5.98 29.52
C ARG A 22 -11.34 7.48 29.80
N LEU A 23 -12.39 8.20 29.43
CA LEU A 23 -12.60 9.59 29.81
C LEU A 23 -13.59 9.62 30.97
N PRO A 24 -13.15 9.80 32.24
CA PRO A 24 -14.01 9.67 33.41
C PRO A 24 -15.24 10.59 33.37
N ASP A 25 -15.06 11.79 32.81
CA ASP A 25 -16.10 12.82 32.73
C ASP A 25 -16.94 12.73 31.43
N GLN A 26 -16.72 11.71 30.59
CA GLN A 26 -17.43 11.52 29.32
C GLN A 26 -17.85 10.05 29.14
N THR A 27 -18.93 9.65 29.81
CA THR A 27 -19.47 8.29 29.71
C THR A 27 -19.76 7.89 28.26
N GLY A 28 -19.38 6.66 27.88
CA GLY A 28 -19.54 6.15 26.52
C GLY A 28 -18.57 6.74 25.50
N ARG A 29 -17.51 7.43 25.94
CA ARG A 29 -16.45 7.95 25.09
C ARG A 29 -15.08 7.51 25.57
N LEU A 30 -14.20 7.26 24.60
CA LEU A 30 -12.82 6.86 24.81
C LEU A 30 -11.88 7.86 24.14
N LEU A 31 -10.69 8.04 24.71
CA LEU A 31 -9.58 8.67 24.00
C LEU A 31 -8.74 7.57 23.35
N MET A 32 -8.71 7.56 22.02
CA MET A 32 -7.89 6.66 21.23
C MET A 32 -6.62 7.37 20.77
N VAL A 33 -5.45 6.87 21.19
CA VAL A 33 -4.14 7.47 20.91
C VAL A 33 -3.32 6.52 20.03
N ALA A 34 -2.88 7.01 18.87
CA ALA A 34 -1.90 6.35 18.03
C ALA A 34 -0.48 6.67 18.51
N THR A 35 0.28 5.62 18.82
CA THR A 35 1.68 5.73 19.22
C THR A 35 2.59 5.75 17.99
N ASP A 36 3.84 6.19 18.18
CA ASP A 36 4.88 6.15 17.15
C ASP A 36 5.53 4.75 17.03
N ARG A 37 5.10 3.80 17.87
CA ARG A 37 5.53 2.40 17.82
C ARG A 37 5.24 1.78 16.46
N ILE A 38 6.15 0.92 16.05
CA ILE A 38 6.03 0.06 14.88
C ILE A 38 6.23 -1.39 15.30
N SER A 39 5.56 -2.30 14.61
CA SER A 39 5.69 -3.73 14.87
C SER A 39 5.91 -4.51 13.59
N ALA A 40 6.74 -5.55 13.66
CA ALA A 40 6.92 -6.53 12.60
C ALA A 40 7.15 -7.92 13.22
N TYR A 41 6.64 -8.96 12.58
CA TYR A 41 6.74 -10.35 13.08
C TYR A 41 6.33 -10.48 14.56
N ASP A 42 5.25 -9.79 14.95
CA ASP A 42 4.71 -9.77 16.31
C ASP A 42 5.59 -9.15 17.42
N HIS A 43 6.73 -8.56 17.05
CA HIS A 43 7.54 -7.75 17.96
C HIS A 43 7.28 -6.26 17.77
N ILE A 44 7.21 -5.52 18.89
CA ILE A 44 7.30 -4.05 18.90
C ILE A 44 8.80 -3.72 18.78
N LEU A 45 9.15 -2.83 17.85
CA LEU A 45 10.54 -2.52 17.51
C LEU A 45 10.98 -1.21 18.16
N SER A 46 12.29 -1.09 18.41
CA SER A 46 12.94 0.13 18.89
C SER A 46 13.96 0.65 17.87
N PRO A 47 14.19 1.97 17.78
CA PRO A 47 13.34 3.03 18.33
C PRO A 47 12.00 3.16 17.57
N ASP A 48 11.08 3.94 18.13
CA ASP A 48 9.82 4.33 17.48
C ASP A 48 10.05 5.08 16.16
N ILE A 49 9.04 5.09 15.28
CA ILE A 49 9.05 5.85 14.03
C ILE A 49 8.43 7.23 14.28
N PRO A 50 9.21 8.32 14.30
CA PRO A 50 8.70 9.64 14.65
C PRO A 50 7.53 10.06 13.76
N ASP A 51 6.53 10.70 14.38
CA ASP A 51 5.31 11.24 13.73
C ASP A 51 4.35 10.20 13.14
N LYS A 52 4.69 8.90 13.17
CA LYS A 52 3.83 7.83 12.64
C LYS A 52 2.42 7.92 13.22
N GLY A 53 2.27 8.08 14.53
CA GLY A 53 0.96 8.19 15.18
C GLY A 53 0.13 9.33 14.60
N LYS A 54 0.74 10.50 14.37
CA LYS A 54 0.06 11.66 13.78
C LYS A 54 -0.39 11.39 12.35
N VAL A 55 0.49 10.82 11.54
CA VAL A 55 0.18 10.49 10.14
C VAL A 55 -0.97 9.50 10.05
N LEU A 56 -0.94 8.41 10.84
CA LEU A 56 -1.99 7.39 10.82
C LEU A 56 -3.34 7.92 11.33
N THR A 57 -3.33 8.75 12.37
CA THR A 57 -4.54 9.45 12.84
C THR A 57 -5.08 10.37 11.74
N GLY A 58 -4.23 11.19 11.13
CA GLY A 58 -4.63 12.05 10.01
C GLY A 58 -5.27 11.26 8.88
N ILE A 59 -4.62 10.18 8.41
CA ILE A 59 -5.16 9.34 7.32
C ILE A 59 -6.54 8.80 7.69
N SER A 60 -6.73 8.31 8.92
CA SER A 60 -8.03 7.80 9.38
C SER A 60 -9.10 8.91 9.39
N LEU A 61 -8.77 10.10 9.90
CA LEU A 61 -9.69 11.25 9.91
C LEU A 61 -10.12 11.65 8.50
N TRP A 62 -9.17 11.69 7.56
CA TRP A 62 -9.46 11.97 6.16
C TRP A 62 -10.38 10.90 5.55
N TRP A 63 -10.13 9.61 5.79
CA TRP A 63 -11.00 8.54 5.29
C TRP A 63 -12.39 8.53 5.93
N PHE A 64 -12.51 8.88 7.21
CA PHE A 64 -13.82 9.03 7.85
C PHE A 64 -14.70 10.08 7.16
N ASP A 65 -14.09 11.13 6.61
CA ASP A 65 -14.79 12.14 5.81
C ASP A 65 -15.17 11.58 4.43
N GLN A 66 -14.23 10.96 3.71
CA GLN A 66 -14.46 10.39 2.37
C GLN A 66 -15.48 9.23 2.34
N LEU A 67 -15.74 8.61 3.49
CA LEU A 67 -16.65 7.47 3.66
C LEU A 67 -17.95 7.85 4.39
N SER A 68 -18.17 9.14 4.68
CA SER A 68 -19.29 9.59 5.51
C SER A 68 -20.68 9.30 4.93
N ASP A 69 -20.79 9.13 3.61
CA ASP A 69 -22.02 8.70 2.91
C ASP A 69 -22.15 7.18 2.80
N VAL A 70 -21.07 6.43 3.08
CA VAL A 70 -21.02 4.96 2.99
C VAL A 70 -21.35 4.31 4.33
N VAL A 71 -20.78 4.84 5.41
CA VAL A 71 -20.88 4.25 6.75
C VAL A 71 -20.67 5.28 7.85
N GLU A 72 -21.42 5.14 8.94
CA GLU A 72 -21.16 5.91 10.15
C GLU A 72 -19.87 5.45 10.83
N ASN A 73 -19.18 6.36 11.51
CA ASN A 73 -17.93 6.07 12.21
C ASN A 73 -17.96 6.55 13.66
N HIS A 74 -17.06 6.02 14.47
CA HIS A 74 -17.01 6.27 15.91
C HIS A 74 -16.43 7.64 16.30
N LEU A 75 -16.02 8.49 15.35
CA LEU A 75 -15.35 9.76 15.65
C LEU A 75 -16.34 10.75 16.29
N VAL A 76 -16.00 11.22 17.49
CA VAL A 76 -16.74 12.26 18.21
C VAL A 76 -16.07 13.62 18.10
N SER A 77 -14.76 13.69 18.36
CA SER A 77 -14.02 14.95 18.40
C SER A 77 -12.51 14.75 18.22
N THR A 78 -11.84 15.76 17.67
CA THR A 78 -10.38 15.88 17.66
C THR A 78 -9.87 16.90 18.69
N ASP A 79 -10.75 17.46 19.52
CA ASP A 79 -10.40 18.27 20.68
C ASP A 79 -9.88 17.35 21.79
N VAL A 80 -8.56 17.19 21.83
CA VAL A 80 -7.83 16.25 22.69
C VAL A 80 -6.73 16.99 23.47
N PRO A 81 -6.20 16.42 24.56
CA PRO A 81 -5.12 17.06 25.30
C PRO A 81 -3.90 17.37 24.42
N ASP A 82 -3.27 18.53 24.63
CA ASP A 82 -2.10 19.00 23.86
C ASP A 82 -0.98 17.96 23.75
N ALA A 83 -0.79 17.15 24.79
CA ALA A 83 0.23 16.09 24.84
C ALA A 83 0.07 15.03 23.73
N VAL A 84 -1.14 14.85 23.21
CA VAL A 84 -1.47 13.88 22.14
C VAL A 84 -2.11 14.54 20.92
N ALA A 85 -2.00 15.86 20.80
CA ALA A 85 -2.53 16.60 19.66
C ALA A 85 -2.01 16.05 18.32
N GLY A 86 -2.92 15.90 17.37
CA GLY A 86 -2.68 15.35 16.03
C GLY A 86 -2.55 13.83 15.96
N ARG A 87 -2.39 13.11 17.08
CA ARG A 87 -2.24 11.63 17.13
C ARG A 87 -3.32 10.93 17.96
N ALA A 88 -4.38 11.66 18.32
CA ALA A 88 -5.47 11.13 19.11
C ALA A 88 -6.82 11.66 18.65
N MET A 89 -7.87 10.91 18.97
CA MET A 89 -9.26 11.28 18.75
C MET A 89 -10.12 10.80 19.92
N ILE A 90 -11.17 11.55 20.23
CA ILE A 90 -12.26 11.09 21.09
C ILE A 90 -13.23 10.31 20.22
N VAL A 91 -13.53 9.09 20.66
CA VAL A 91 -14.37 8.14 19.92
C VAL A 91 -15.48 7.60 20.81
N GLU A 92 -16.55 7.12 20.19
CA GLU A 92 -17.61 6.38 20.89
C GLU A 92 -17.08 5.04 21.40
N GLU A 93 -17.45 4.67 22.63
CA GLU A 93 -17.27 3.31 23.15
C GLU A 93 -18.31 2.40 22.49
N LEU A 94 -17.85 1.42 21.72
CA LEU A 94 -18.69 0.49 20.97
C LEU A 94 -18.56 -0.93 21.50
N ASP A 95 -19.62 -1.73 21.36
CA ASP A 95 -19.54 -3.19 21.51
C ASP A 95 -18.93 -3.78 20.24
N MET A 96 -17.61 -4.02 20.24
CA MET A 96 -16.84 -4.38 19.05
C MET A 96 -17.15 -5.81 18.59
N PHE A 97 -17.35 -6.01 17.28
CA PHE A 97 -17.44 -7.35 16.72
C PHE A 97 -16.08 -8.06 16.81
N PRO A 98 -16.01 -9.33 17.27
CA PRO A 98 -14.74 -10.02 17.51
C PRO A 98 -14.12 -10.60 16.23
N VAL A 99 -14.17 -9.84 15.14
CA VAL A 99 -13.71 -10.27 13.81
C VAL A 99 -13.01 -9.13 13.09
N GLU A 100 -11.97 -9.48 12.35
CA GLU A 100 -11.31 -8.60 11.41
C GLU A 100 -12.03 -8.68 10.06
N CYS A 101 -12.56 -7.54 9.59
CA CYS A 101 -13.26 -7.47 8.32
C CYS A 101 -12.28 -7.12 7.20
N VAL A 102 -11.62 -8.13 6.63
CA VAL A 102 -10.64 -7.95 5.55
C VAL A 102 -11.31 -8.03 4.18
N VAL A 103 -10.98 -7.09 3.29
CA VAL A 103 -11.35 -7.13 1.87
C VAL A 103 -10.10 -7.10 1.01
N ARG A 104 -10.10 -7.93 -0.02
CA ARG A 104 -8.98 -8.07 -0.97
C ARG A 104 -9.50 -7.81 -2.38
N GLY A 105 -8.91 -6.87 -3.09
CA GLY A 105 -9.06 -6.78 -4.55
C GLY A 105 -7.85 -7.32 -5.30
N TYR A 106 -6.78 -7.63 -4.58
CA TYR A 106 -5.56 -8.20 -5.12
C TYR A 106 -5.10 -9.39 -4.28
N LEU A 107 -4.52 -10.39 -4.95
CA LEU A 107 -4.05 -11.61 -4.31
C LEU A 107 -2.60 -11.44 -3.85
N THR A 108 -2.39 -11.43 -2.53
CA THR A 108 -1.07 -11.37 -1.89
C THR A 108 -1.15 -11.95 -0.47
N GLY A 109 -0.02 -12.00 0.24
CA GLY A 109 0.04 -12.36 1.66
C GLY A 109 -0.63 -13.70 2.01
N SER A 110 -1.38 -13.73 3.12
CA SER A 110 -2.07 -14.94 3.58
C SER A 110 -3.11 -15.46 2.57
N GLY A 111 -3.78 -14.58 1.83
CA GLY A 111 -4.70 -14.97 0.76
C GLY A 111 -4.00 -15.73 -0.38
N LEU A 112 -2.81 -15.27 -0.79
CA LEU A 112 -2.01 -16.00 -1.78
C LEU A 112 -1.56 -17.37 -1.25
N ALA A 113 -1.12 -17.43 0.00
CA ALA A 113 -0.68 -18.67 0.63
C ALA A 113 -1.80 -19.72 0.73
N GLU A 114 -3.04 -19.29 0.99
CA GLU A 114 -4.22 -20.18 0.97
C GLU A 114 -4.55 -20.61 -0.47
N TYR A 115 -4.60 -19.66 -1.41
CA TYR A 115 -4.87 -19.94 -2.83
C TYR A 115 -3.89 -20.95 -3.43
N GLN A 116 -2.61 -20.90 -3.07
CA GLN A 116 -1.61 -21.87 -3.52
C GLN A 116 -1.90 -23.30 -3.07
N LYS A 117 -2.60 -23.49 -1.94
CA LYS A 117 -2.94 -24.79 -1.38
C LYS A 117 -4.24 -25.35 -1.95
N SER A 118 -5.29 -24.53 -2.02
CA SER A 118 -6.66 -24.98 -2.29
C SER A 118 -7.33 -24.29 -3.48
N ARG A 119 -6.68 -23.30 -4.09
CA ARG A 119 -7.28 -22.39 -5.08
C ARG A 119 -8.52 -21.65 -4.56
N SER A 120 -8.57 -21.44 -3.25
CA SER A 120 -9.59 -20.66 -2.57
C SER A 120 -8.98 -19.70 -1.56
N VAL A 121 -9.74 -18.69 -1.16
CA VAL A 121 -9.44 -17.84 -0.01
C VAL A 121 -10.70 -17.70 0.84
N CYS A 122 -10.66 -18.05 2.13
CA CYS A 122 -11.83 -18.10 3.02
C CYS A 122 -13.01 -18.89 2.41
N GLY A 123 -12.70 -20.02 1.75
CA GLY A 123 -13.70 -20.86 1.06
C GLY A 123 -14.18 -20.34 -0.31
N ILE A 124 -13.78 -19.13 -0.72
CA ILE A 124 -14.15 -18.54 -2.02
C ILE A 124 -13.19 -19.06 -3.09
N LYS A 125 -13.71 -19.83 -4.07
CA LYS A 125 -12.91 -20.32 -5.20
C LYS A 125 -12.48 -19.17 -6.11
N LEU A 126 -11.20 -19.18 -6.50
CA LEU A 126 -10.63 -18.18 -7.40
C LEU A 126 -10.22 -18.80 -8.74
N PRO A 127 -10.14 -18.00 -9.83
CA PRO A 127 -9.63 -18.47 -11.12
C PRO A 127 -8.22 -19.02 -11.03
N GLU A 128 -7.87 -19.93 -11.94
CA GLU A 128 -6.50 -20.43 -12.06
C GLU A 128 -5.53 -19.35 -12.59
N GLY A 129 -4.22 -19.59 -12.41
CA GLY A 129 -3.17 -18.76 -13.00
C GLY A 129 -2.86 -17.46 -12.24
N LEU A 130 -3.55 -17.17 -11.14
CA LEU A 130 -3.22 -16.03 -10.28
C LEU A 130 -1.84 -16.20 -9.62
N LYS A 131 -1.08 -15.11 -9.61
CA LYS A 131 0.23 -14.93 -8.99
C LYS A 131 0.14 -13.86 -7.89
N ASP A 132 1.21 -13.67 -7.12
CA ASP A 132 1.31 -12.54 -6.20
C ASP A 132 1.06 -11.20 -6.93
N GLY A 133 0.34 -10.28 -6.31
CA GLY A 133 -0.06 -9.00 -6.91
C GLY A 133 -1.13 -9.09 -8.01
N SER A 134 -1.70 -10.27 -8.29
CA SER A 134 -2.76 -10.38 -9.30
C SER A 134 -4.02 -9.67 -8.86
N ARG A 135 -4.61 -8.86 -9.74
CA ARG A 135 -5.94 -8.29 -9.51
C ARG A 135 -7.00 -9.39 -9.56
N LEU A 136 -7.90 -9.40 -8.59
CA LEU A 136 -9.03 -10.32 -8.56
C LEU A 136 -10.15 -9.84 -9.50
N PRO A 137 -10.96 -10.74 -10.07
CA PRO A 137 -12.09 -10.35 -10.93
C PRO A 137 -13.09 -9.42 -10.22
N GLN A 138 -13.27 -9.64 -8.92
CA GLN A 138 -14.04 -8.80 -8.03
C GLN A 138 -13.39 -8.81 -6.64
N PRO A 139 -13.52 -7.73 -5.85
CA PRO A 139 -13.08 -7.75 -4.47
C PRO A 139 -13.81 -8.82 -3.68
N ILE A 140 -13.10 -9.50 -2.79
CA ILE A 140 -13.64 -10.57 -1.94
C ILE A 140 -13.52 -10.19 -0.48
N PHE A 141 -14.55 -10.54 0.29
CA PHE A 141 -14.56 -10.40 1.74
C PHE A 141 -14.01 -11.67 2.38
N THR A 142 -12.92 -11.54 3.14
CA THR A 142 -12.14 -12.65 3.70
C THR A 142 -11.95 -12.44 5.19
N PRO A 143 -12.99 -12.63 6.01
CA PRO A 143 -12.94 -12.32 7.44
C PRO A 143 -11.89 -13.17 8.18
N ALA A 144 -11.38 -12.65 9.29
CA ALA A 144 -10.54 -13.39 10.21
C ALA A 144 -11.01 -13.22 11.66
N THR A 145 -10.77 -14.22 12.51
CA THR A 145 -10.96 -14.09 13.96
C THR A 145 -9.79 -13.34 14.58
N LYS A 146 -10.06 -12.54 15.62
CA LYS A 146 -9.01 -11.96 16.44
C LYS A 146 -8.45 -13.04 17.36
N ALA A 147 -7.17 -13.36 17.21
CA ALA A 147 -6.51 -14.29 18.11
C ALA A 147 -6.10 -13.60 19.43
N GLU A 148 -5.84 -14.39 20.48
CA GLU A 148 -5.27 -13.86 21.72
C GLU A 148 -3.84 -13.30 21.48
N TYR A 149 -3.36 -12.45 22.39
CA TYR A 149 -2.05 -11.82 22.26
C TYR A 149 -0.94 -12.88 22.18
N GLY A 150 -0.28 -12.99 21.02
CA GLY A 150 0.79 -13.96 20.75
C GLY A 150 0.40 -15.06 19.75
N GLU A 151 -0.87 -15.11 19.34
CA GLU A 151 -1.36 -15.99 18.28
C GLU A 151 -1.65 -15.19 16.99
N HIS A 152 -1.74 -15.89 15.86
CA HIS A 152 -2.03 -15.26 14.56
C HIS A 152 -3.53 -15.30 14.28
N ASP A 153 -4.07 -14.20 13.73
CA ASP A 153 -5.46 -14.15 13.26
C ASP A 153 -5.73 -15.25 12.23
N GLU A 154 -6.85 -15.95 12.38
CA GLU A 154 -7.22 -17.08 11.55
C GLU A 154 -8.27 -16.65 10.51
N ASN A 155 -7.95 -16.82 9.23
CA ASN A 155 -8.92 -16.65 8.15
C ASN A 155 -10.09 -17.62 8.35
N ILE A 156 -11.31 -17.09 8.39
CA ILE A 156 -12.54 -17.88 8.50
C ILE A 156 -13.42 -17.71 7.26
N ASP A 157 -14.25 -18.71 6.99
CA ASP A 157 -15.26 -18.60 5.94
C ASP A 157 -16.50 -17.84 6.41
N PHE A 158 -17.40 -17.52 5.47
CA PHE A 158 -18.59 -16.73 5.74
C PHE A 158 -19.62 -17.46 6.63
N GLU A 159 -19.65 -18.80 6.58
CA GLU A 159 -20.53 -19.61 7.43
C GLU A 159 -20.07 -19.53 8.89
N THR A 160 -18.77 -19.67 9.12
CA THR A 160 -18.15 -19.51 10.45
C THR A 160 -18.40 -18.11 11.00
N LEU A 161 -18.18 -17.05 10.19
CA LEU A 161 -18.52 -15.68 10.58
C LEU A 161 -20.00 -15.56 11.00
N THR A 162 -20.91 -16.12 10.21
CA THR A 162 -22.34 -16.10 10.50
C THR A 162 -22.67 -16.77 11.84
N GLY A 163 -21.97 -17.85 12.19
CA GLY A 163 -22.09 -18.50 13.50
C GLY A 163 -21.61 -17.62 14.67
N ILE A 164 -20.60 -16.78 14.44
CA ILE A 164 -20.02 -15.90 15.47
C ILE A 164 -20.88 -14.66 15.72
N VAL A 165 -21.26 -13.94 14.66
CA VAL A 165 -21.90 -12.61 14.79
C VAL A 165 -23.40 -12.62 14.48
N GLY A 166 -23.94 -13.74 13.98
CA GLY A 166 -25.30 -13.86 13.48
C GLY A 166 -25.43 -13.43 12.01
N ALA A 167 -26.42 -13.99 11.30
CA ALA A 167 -26.56 -13.83 9.85
C ALA A 167 -26.77 -12.38 9.39
N GLU A 168 -27.59 -11.61 10.10
CA GLU A 168 -27.86 -10.22 9.75
C GLU A 168 -26.60 -9.34 9.88
N ALA A 169 -25.86 -9.51 10.98
CA ALA A 169 -24.61 -8.79 11.20
C ALA A 169 -23.55 -9.22 10.17
N ALA A 170 -23.40 -10.52 9.91
CA ALA A 170 -22.42 -11.03 8.94
C ALA A 170 -22.66 -10.44 7.54
N ASP A 171 -23.91 -10.38 7.08
CA ASP A 171 -24.24 -9.77 5.79
C ASP A 171 -23.99 -8.25 5.79
N ARG A 172 -24.33 -7.56 6.88
CA ARG A 172 -24.06 -6.12 7.04
C ARG A 172 -22.57 -5.81 7.02
N LEU A 173 -21.76 -6.56 7.76
CA LEU A 173 -20.30 -6.42 7.81
C LEU A 173 -19.67 -6.64 6.43
N ARG A 174 -20.06 -7.72 5.74
CA ARG A 174 -19.60 -8.01 4.37
C ARG A 174 -19.91 -6.85 3.42
N ARG A 175 -21.16 -6.38 3.43
CA ARG A 175 -21.63 -5.33 2.51
C ARG A 175 -20.92 -4.01 2.75
N LEU A 176 -20.81 -3.58 4.02
CA LEU A 176 -20.11 -2.34 4.38
C LEU A 176 -18.63 -2.44 4.05
N SER A 177 -17.97 -3.55 4.36
CA SER A 177 -16.55 -3.75 4.08
C SER A 177 -16.25 -3.66 2.58
N LEU A 178 -17.06 -4.33 1.76
CA LEU A 178 -16.92 -4.26 0.29
C LEU A 178 -17.19 -2.85 -0.23
N ALA A 179 -18.21 -2.14 0.28
CA ALA A 179 -18.51 -0.77 -0.13
C ALA A 179 -17.38 0.22 0.24
N ILE A 180 -16.84 0.11 1.45
CA ILE A 180 -15.66 0.87 1.90
C ILE A 180 -14.48 0.60 0.97
N TYR A 181 -14.16 -0.67 0.72
CA TYR A 181 -13.05 -1.05 -0.13
C TYR A 181 -13.21 -0.50 -1.55
N VAL A 182 -14.40 -0.62 -2.16
CA VAL A 182 -14.63 -0.14 -3.53
C VAL A 182 -14.44 1.37 -3.63
N ARG A 183 -15.00 2.14 -2.68
CA ARG A 183 -14.82 3.61 -2.63
C ARG A 183 -13.34 3.97 -2.44
N ALA A 184 -12.67 3.31 -1.50
CA ALA A 184 -11.28 3.59 -1.17
C ALA A 184 -10.32 3.21 -2.32
N GLU A 185 -10.56 2.07 -2.97
CA GLU A 185 -9.76 1.61 -4.10
C GLU A 185 -9.87 2.56 -5.29
N GLN A 186 -11.08 3.07 -5.58
CA GLN A 186 -11.28 4.08 -6.61
C GLN A 186 -10.48 5.35 -6.31
N ILE A 187 -10.66 5.92 -5.11
CA ILE A 187 -9.98 7.16 -4.70
C ILE A 187 -8.46 6.98 -4.71
N ALA A 188 -7.96 5.87 -4.15
CA ALA A 188 -6.53 5.57 -4.13
C ALA A 188 -5.97 5.42 -5.55
N ARG A 189 -6.69 4.72 -6.44
CA ARG A 189 -6.27 4.50 -7.82
C ARG A 189 -6.16 5.80 -8.61
N GLU A 190 -7.12 6.71 -8.45
CA GLU A 190 -7.08 8.05 -9.06
C GLU A 190 -5.86 8.86 -8.62
N ARG A 191 -5.26 8.50 -7.47
CA ARG A 191 -4.07 9.13 -6.88
C ARG A 191 -2.79 8.32 -7.12
N GLY A 192 -2.81 7.36 -8.03
CA GLY A 192 -1.64 6.56 -8.38
C GLY A 192 -1.27 5.47 -7.36
N ILE A 193 -2.23 5.06 -6.52
CA ILE A 193 -2.03 4.02 -5.50
C ILE A 193 -2.95 2.83 -5.78
N VAL A 194 -2.41 1.62 -5.74
CA VAL A 194 -3.18 0.38 -5.74
C VAL A 194 -3.47 -0.04 -4.29
N LEU A 195 -4.73 -0.05 -3.89
CA LEU A 195 -5.16 -0.63 -2.62
C LEU A 195 -5.33 -2.15 -2.77
N ALA A 196 -4.33 -2.93 -2.37
CA ALA A 196 -4.33 -4.37 -2.57
C ALA A 196 -5.36 -5.09 -1.69
N ASP A 197 -5.31 -4.78 -0.39
CA ASP A 197 -6.25 -5.24 0.62
C ASP A 197 -6.32 -4.25 1.78
N THR A 198 -7.39 -4.34 2.56
CA THR A 198 -7.58 -3.57 3.79
C THR A 198 -8.28 -4.39 4.84
N LYS A 199 -7.96 -4.13 6.11
CA LYS A 199 -8.74 -4.52 7.27
C LYS A 199 -9.51 -3.31 7.80
N VAL A 200 -10.78 -3.51 8.12
CA VAL A 200 -11.58 -2.59 8.92
C VAL A 200 -12.19 -3.33 10.09
N GLU A 201 -12.60 -2.60 11.12
CA GLU A 201 -13.31 -3.17 12.27
C GLU A 201 -14.59 -2.40 12.53
N PHE A 202 -15.60 -3.10 13.04
CA PHE A 202 -16.88 -2.53 13.34
C PHE A 202 -17.25 -2.80 14.79
N GLY A 203 -18.04 -1.90 15.35
CA GLY A 203 -18.73 -2.12 16.61
C GLY A 203 -20.21 -1.83 16.48
N ARG A 204 -20.94 -2.17 17.55
CA ARG A 204 -22.38 -1.95 17.66
C ARG A 204 -22.64 -0.87 18.72
N ARG A 205 -23.47 0.10 18.35
CA ARG A 205 -24.05 1.06 19.29
C ARG A 205 -25.17 0.41 20.12
N PRO A 206 -25.58 1.02 21.25
CA PRO A 206 -26.68 0.49 22.07
C PRO A 206 -28.01 0.30 21.34
N ASP A 207 -28.26 1.06 20.27
CA ASP A 207 -29.46 0.96 19.42
C ASP A 207 -29.37 -0.16 18.36
N GLY A 208 -28.25 -0.86 18.28
CA GLY A 208 -28.00 -1.91 17.30
C GLY A 208 -27.30 -1.44 16.02
N THR A 209 -27.05 -0.13 15.86
CA THR A 209 -26.39 0.41 14.67
C THR A 209 -24.94 -0.09 14.56
N VAL A 210 -24.57 -0.61 13.39
CA VAL A 210 -23.21 -1.04 13.06
C VAL A 210 -22.40 0.17 12.60
N VAL A 211 -21.30 0.45 13.31
CA VAL A 211 -20.47 1.65 13.14
C VAL A 211 -19.03 1.24 12.85
N LEU A 212 -18.38 1.91 11.92
CA LEU A 212 -16.96 1.76 11.63
C LEU A 212 -16.13 2.30 12.81
N GLY A 213 -15.31 1.43 13.39
CA GLY A 213 -14.40 1.79 14.48
C GLY A 213 -12.94 1.69 14.07
N ASP A 214 -12.07 1.68 15.07
CA ASP A 214 -10.63 1.46 14.91
C ASP A 214 -9.92 2.51 14.03
N GLU A 215 -8.76 2.17 13.45
CA GLU A 215 -8.16 2.99 12.40
C GLU A 215 -8.68 2.55 11.03
N VAL A 216 -8.66 3.43 10.04
CA VAL A 216 -9.27 3.14 8.74
C VAL A 216 -8.31 3.48 7.61
N LEU A 217 -8.05 2.47 6.78
CA LEU A 217 -7.33 2.61 5.50
C LEU A 217 -5.96 3.30 5.66
N THR A 218 -5.25 2.97 6.73
CA THR A 218 -3.88 3.42 6.96
C THR A 218 -2.88 2.39 6.40
N PRO A 219 -1.60 2.73 6.20
CA PRO A 219 -0.59 1.74 5.82
C PRO A 219 -0.33 0.66 6.89
N ASP A 220 -0.87 0.80 8.12
CA ASP A 220 -0.83 -0.25 9.14
C ASP A 220 -2.01 -1.24 8.97
N SER A 221 -3.16 -0.79 8.50
CA SER A 221 -4.36 -1.61 8.26
C SER A 221 -4.51 -2.11 6.82
N SER A 222 -3.70 -1.61 5.90
CA SER A 222 -3.92 -1.76 4.45
C SER A 222 -2.61 -1.86 3.69
N ARG A 223 -2.61 -2.63 2.60
CA ARG A 223 -1.50 -2.70 1.65
C ARG A 223 -1.74 -1.73 0.51
N PHE A 224 -0.97 -0.65 0.51
CA PHE A 224 -0.95 0.33 -0.57
C PHE A 224 0.30 0.11 -1.42
N TRP A 225 0.14 -0.12 -2.72
CA TRP A 225 1.24 -0.23 -3.67
C TRP A 225 1.31 0.96 -4.60
N ASP A 226 2.51 1.33 -5.03
CA ASP A 226 2.68 2.32 -6.09
C ASP A 226 2.14 1.75 -7.41
N ALA A 227 1.17 2.43 -8.02
CA ALA A 227 0.56 1.96 -9.26
C ALA A 227 1.55 1.95 -10.44
N ARG A 228 2.63 2.74 -10.38
CA ARG A 228 3.67 2.80 -11.43
C ARG A 228 4.51 1.53 -11.49
N ASP A 229 4.76 0.92 -10.32
CA ASP A 229 5.61 -0.26 -10.16
C ASP A 229 4.79 -1.55 -10.02
N TRP A 230 3.46 -1.45 -9.93
CA TRP A 230 2.60 -2.60 -9.77
C TRP A 230 2.54 -3.47 -11.03
N HIS A 231 2.86 -4.74 -10.88
CA HIS A 231 2.54 -5.76 -11.87
C HIS A 231 2.39 -7.15 -11.23
N PRO A 232 1.52 -8.03 -11.76
CA PRO A 232 1.40 -9.40 -11.29
C PRO A 232 2.73 -10.16 -11.36
N GLY A 233 3.07 -10.86 -10.28
CA GLY A 233 4.35 -11.55 -10.07
C GLY A 233 5.53 -10.63 -9.74
N GLY A 234 5.30 -9.32 -9.61
CA GLY A 234 6.30 -8.34 -9.19
C GLY A 234 6.50 -8.26 -7.68
N LYS A 235 7.49 -7.47 -7.26
CA LYS A 235 7.75 -7.19 -5.84
C LYS A 235 6.69 -6.27 -5.22
N ASN A 236 5.98 -5.48 -6.03
CA ASN A 236 4.93 -4.52 -5.65
C ASN A 236 5.28 -3.72 -4.39
N PRO A 237 6.17 -2.71 -4.51
CA PRO A 237 6.63 -1.92 -3.37
C PRO A 237 5.45 -1.33 -2.60
N SER A 238 5.39 -1.63 -1.30
CA SER A 238 4.33 -1.16 -0.43
C SER A 238 4.70 0.17 0.25
N PHE A 239 3.69 1.00 0.50
CA PHE A 239 3.79 2.23 1.30
C PHE A 239 3.71 1.96 2.82
N ASP A 240 3.79 0.68 3.22
CA ASP A 240 3.72 0.24 4.61
C ASP A 240 5.10 0.00 5.25
N LYS A 241 5.17 -0.97 6.16
CA LYS A 241 6.35 -1.40 6.91
C LYS A 241 7.37 -2.20 6.08
N GLN A 242 7.27 -2.21 4.75
CA GLN A 242 8.13 -3.04 3.90
C GLN A 242 9.63 -2.78 4.10
N PHE A 243 10.07 -1.54 4.28
CA PHE A 243 11.49 -1.23 4.57
C PHE A 243 11.99 -1.90 5.85
N VAL A 244 11.16 -1.91 6.89
CA VAL A 244 11.47 -2.57 8.17
C VAL A 244 11.53 -4.08 8.00
N ARG A 245 10.54 -4.66 7.30
CA ARG A 245 10.50 -6.12 7.04
C ARG A 245 11.69 -6.59 6.21
N ASP A 246 12.04 -5.83 5.17
CA ASP A 246 13.19 -6.14 4.31
C ASP A 246 14.50 -6.03 5.09
N TRP A 247 14.67 -4.98 5.89
CA TRP A 247 15.86 -4.86 6.71
C TRP A 247 15.97 -6.00 7.73
N LEU A 248 14.89 -6.32 8.44
CA LEU A 248 14.84 -7.42 9.40
C LEU A 248 15.13 -8.78 8.74
N THR A 249 14.66 -9.02 7.52
CA THR A 249 14.78 -10.32 6.85
C THR A 249 16.13 -10.49 6.14
N PHE A 250 16.67 -9.41 5.56
CA PHE A 250 17.77 -9.51 4.61
C PHE A 250 19.07 -8.83 5.04
N ALA A 251 19.03 -7.93 6.03
CA ALA A 251 20.18 -7.10 6.38
C ALA A 251 20.58 -7.16 7.85
N SER A 252 19.62 -7.38 8.76
CA SER A 252 19.87 -7.37 10.21
C SER A 252 20.65 -8.59 10.72
N GLY A 253 20.61 -9.71 9.98
CA GLY A 253 21.11 -11.01 10.43
C GLY A 253 20.20 -11.71 11.45
N TRP A 254 19.03 -11.14 11.76
CA TRP A 254 18.05 -11.71 12.68
C TRP A 254 17.17 -12.74 11.99
N ASP A 255 16.90 -13.85 12.68
CA ASP A 255 15.94 -14.87 12.24
C ASP A 255 14.64 -14.70 13.04
N PRO A 256 13.50 -14.33 12.41
CA PRO A 256 12.21 -14.21 13.08
C PRO A 256 11.72 -15.50 13.76
N ARG A 257 12.34 -16.66 13.48
CA ARG A 257 12.01 -17.96 14.08
C ARG A 257 12.96 -18.36 15.20
N SER A 258 13.99 -17.57 15.51
CA SER A 258 14.94 -17.89 16.58
C SER A 258 14.32 -17.76 17.98
N GLY A 259 13.25 -16.96 18.11
CA GLY A 259 12.67 -16.58 19.40
C GLY A 259 13.45 -15.47 20.12
N GLU A 260 14.52 -14.95 19.51
CA GLU A 260 15.27 -13.80 20.03
C GLU A 260 14.58 -12.48 19.67
N GLU A 261 14.77 -11.45 20.49
CA GLU A 261 14.26 -10.12 20.19
C GLU A 261 14.93 -9.53 18.93
N PRO A 262 14.19 -8.79 18.09
CA PRO A 262 14.76 -8.15 16.92
C PRO A 262 15.77 -7.06 17.32
N PRO A 263 16.83 -6.86 16.52
CA PRO A 263 17.80 -5.79 16.77
C PRO A 263 17.18 -4.40 16.59
N GLU A 264 17.78 -3.41 17.22
CA GLU A 264 17.36 -2.01 17.09
C GLU A 264 17.42 -1.55 15.62
N LEU A 265 16.40 -0.81 15.19
CA LEU A 265 16.30 -0.25 13.86
C LEU A 265 17.36 0.84 13.67
N PRO A 266 18.18 0.78 12.61
CA PRO A 266 19.15 1.82 12.33
C PRO A 266 18.44 3.09 11.85
N ALA A 267 19.05 4.25 12.12
CA ALA A 267 18.43 5.56 11.88
C ALA A 267 17.97 5.80 10.43
N ASN A 268 18.66 5.19 9.46
CA ASN A 268 18.30 5.26 8.05
C ASN A 268 16.99 4.47 7.73
N VAL A 269 16.78 3.31 8.35
CA VAL A 269 15.53 2.55 8.24
C VAL A 269 14.38 3.30 8.90
N VAL A 270 14.61 3.89 10.07
CA VAL A 270 13.64 4.75 10.76
C VAL A 270 13.22 5.92 9.87
N THR A 271 14.19 6.64 9.30
CA THR A 271 13.95 7.79 8.43
C THR A 271 13.22 7.40 7.14
N ALA A 272 13.66 6.33 6.47
CA ALA A 272 13.00 5.83 5.26
C ALA A 272 11.55 5.40 5.53
N THR A 273 11.31 4.72 6.66
CA THR A 273 9.98 4.30 7.08
C THR A 273 9.08 5.50 7.37
N ARG A 274 9.58 6.50 8.13
CA ARG A 274 8.86 7.76 8.37
C ARG A 274 8.48 8.45 7.06
N ASN A 275 9.44 8.60 6.14
CA ASN A 275 9.21 9.25 4.85
C ASN A 275 8.17 8.49 4.02
N ARG A 276 8.12 7.16 4.12
CA ARG A 276 7.11 6.35 3.44
C ARG A 276 5.69 6.61 3.94
N TYR A 277 5.51 6.76 5.25
CA TYR A 277 4.21 7.15 5.81
C TYR A 277 3.80 8.57 5.35
N LEU A 278 4.74 9.51 5.33
CA LEU A 278 4.48 10.88 4.84
C LEU A 278 4.12 10.90 3.34
N GLU A 279 4.81 10.10 2.54
CA GLU A 279 4.51 9.92 1.11
C GLU A 279 3.11 9.33 0.92
N ALA A 280 2.76 8.28 1.67
CA ALA A 280 1.42 7.69 1.64
C ALA A 280 0.33 8.73 1.95
N TRP A 281 0.52 9.53 2.99
CA TRP A 281 -0.38 10.64 3.31
C TRP A 281 -0.49 11.64 2.16
N SER A 282 0.65 12.12 1.64
CA SER A 282 0.68 13.14 0.60
C SER A 282 -0.01 12.68 -0.67
N MET A 283 0.24 11.45 -1.11
CA MET A 283 -0.41 10.87 -2.28
C MET A 283 -1.92 10.65 -2.03
N LEU A 284 -2.30 10.07 -0.89
CA LEU A 284 -3.71 9.78 -0.57
C LEU A 284 -4.55 11.03 -0.38
N THR A 285 -4.02 12.08 0.24
CA THR A 285 -4.79 13.28 0.58
C THR A 285 -4.61 14.41 -0.42
N GLY A 286 -3.45 14.48 -1.07
CA GLY A 286 -3.02 15.62 -1.89
C GLY A 286 -2.48 16.79 -1.04
N ILE A 287 -2.32 16.60 0.27
CA ILE A 287 -1.85 17.61 1.22
C ILE A 287 -0.38 17.36 1.52
N ALA A 288 0.45 18.40 1.38
CA ALA A 288 1.90 18.27 1.45
C ALA A 288 2.44 17.89 2.84
N ASP A 289 1.83 18.39 3.92
CA ASP A 289 2.32 18.18 5.28
C ASP A 289 1.18 17.74 6.23
N PRO A 290 1.20 16.50 6.77
CA PRO A 290 0.26 16.07 7.79
C PRO A 290 0.51 16.75 9.15
N LEU A 291 1.64 17.43 9.32
CA LEU A 291 2.11 17.98 10.59
C LEU A 291 1.93 19.50 10.67
N SER A 292 1.61 20.17 9.56
CA SER A 292 1.14 21.54 9.59
C SER A 292 -0.23 21.55 10.26
N GLY A 293 -0.40 22.28 11.36
CA GLY A 293 -1.60 22.27 12.22
C GLY A 293 -2.93 22.68 11.56
N GLU A 294 -2.99 22.78 10.22
CA GLU A 294 -4.22 22.86 9.43
C GLU A 294 -4.84 21.46 9.35
N HIS A 295 -5.73 21.14 10.29
CA HIS A 295 -6.38 19.85 10.34
C HIS A 295 -7.40 19.71 9.21
N ALA A 296 -7.13 18.79 8.27
CA ALA A 296 -8.11 18.28 7.32
C ALA A 296 -9.24 17.59 8.11
N GLY A 297 -10.29 18.34 8.47
CA GLY A 297 -11.46 17.82 9.18
C GLY A 297 -12.16 18.78 10.15
N GLN A 298 -11.61 19.96 10.43
CA GLN A 298 -12.23 20.91 11.37
C GLN A 298 -13.55 21.53 10.84
N ASP A 299 -13.76 21.59 9.53
CA ASP A 299 -14.88 22.35 8.96
C ASP A 299 -16.20 21.57 8.77
N ALA A 300 -16.24 20.25 8.96
CA ALA A 300 -17.38 19.44 8.49
C ALA A 300 -18.43 19.03 9.55
N ARG A 301 -18.22 19.24 10.87
CA ARG A 301 -19.17 18.74 11.90
C ARG A 301 -19.50 19.70 13.05
N ALA A 302 -19.18 20.99 12.95
CA ALA A 302 -19.71 22.01 13.86
C ALA A 302 -21.21 22.24 13.61
N GLY A 303 -22.09 21.32 14.03
CA GLY A 303 -23.53 21.52 13.84
C GLY A 303 -24.50 20.44 14.27
N ARG A 304 -24.08 19.31 14.87
CA ARG A 304 -25.05 18.33 15.40
C ARG A 304 -24.79 18.07 16.88
N THR A 305 -25.54 18.76 17.72
CA THR A 305 -25.72 18.45 19.13
C THR A 305 -26.58 17.18 19.27
N VAL A 306 -26.36 16.45 20.36
CA VAL A 306 -26.91 15.12 20.66
C VAL A 306 -28.44 15.12 20.92
N ASP A 307 -29.15 16.22 20.69
CA ASP A 307 -30.56 16.38 21.06
C ASP A 307 -31.58 16.25 19.90
N ASP A 308 -31.16 15.97 18.66
CA ASP A 308 -32.08 15.90 17.50
C ASP A 308 -32.51 14.47 17.08
N VAL A 309 -32.17 13.42 17.86
CA VAL A 309 -32.58 12.01 17.56
C VAL A 309 -33.97 11.68 18.12
N ALA A 310 -34.88 12.65 18.16
CA ALA A 310 -36.23 12.46 18.68
C ALA A 310 -37.31 13.06 17.78
N SER A 311 -37.37 12.63 16.52
CA SER A 311 -38.65 12.55 15.80
C SER A 311 -38.58 11.52 14.69
N GLY A 312 -39.28 10.40 14.89
CA GLY A 312 -39.45 9.37 13.88
C GLY A 312 -40.15 9.93 12.63
N ALA A 313 -39.50 9.73 11.49
CA ALA A 313 -40.15 9.74 10.19
C ALA A 313 -39.57 8.56 9.40
N GLU A 314 -40.43 7.58 9.10
CA GLU A 314 -40.09 6.41 8.30
C GLU A 314 -39.62 6.83 6.89
N PRO A 315 -38.52 6.26 6.35
CA PRO A 315 -38.15 6.50 4.97
C PRO A 315 -39.13 5.79 4.03
N GLN A 316 -39.79 6.58 3.18
CA GLN A 316 -40.69 6.13 2.13
C GLN A 316 -39.96 5.22 1.12
N SER A 317 -40.68 4.17 0.71
CA SER A 317 -40.27 3.13 -0.24
C SER A 317 -39.72 3.68 -1.56
N VAL A 318 -38.54 3.20 -1.95
CA VAL A 318 -37.96 3.36 -3.29
C VAL A 318 -38.64 2.38 -4.27
N PRO A 319 -39.05 2.79 -5.49
CA PRO A 319 -39.69 1.88 -6.44
C PRO A 319 -38.65 1.00 -7.16
N GLU A 320 -39.00 -0.27 -7.38
CA GLU A 320 -38.23 -1.24 -8.16
C GLU A 320 -38.08 -0.83 -9.65
N PRO A 321 -36.95 -1.14 -10.31
CA PRO A 321 -36.82 -0.94 -11.75
C PRO A 321 -37.46 -2.10 -12.53
N ALA A 322 -38.25 -1.76 -13.56
CA ALA A 322 -38.83 -2.69 -14.52
C ALA A 322 -37.78 -3.29 -15.49
N PRO A 323 -38.01 -4.47 -16.09
CA PRO A 323 -36.99 -5.24 -16.80
C PRO A 323 -36.74 -4.71 -18.22
N GLY A 324 -35.47 -4.44 -18.53
CA GLY A 324 -35.00 -4.05 -19.87
C GLY A 324 -34.40 -5.24 -20.64
N HIS A 325 -34.86 -5.43 -21.88
CA HIS A 325 -34.47 -6.48 -22.82
C HIS A 325 -32.96 -6.56 -23.12
N VAL A 326 -32.44 -7.79 -23.13
CA VAL A 326 -31.12 -8.16 -23.67
C VAL A 326 -31.22 -8.30 -25.20
N SER A 327 -30.38 -7.60 -25.94
CA SER A 327 -30.06 -7.92 -27.35
C SER A 327 -28.57 -8.27 -27.46
N GLY A 328 -28.29 -9.44 -28.02
CA GLY A 328 -26.96 -10.03 -28.20
C GLY A 328 -26.16 -9.41 -29.35
N PRO A 329 -24.92 -9.90 -29.58
CA PRO A 329 -23.92 -9.22 -30.39
C PRO A 329 -24.10 -9.47 -31.89
N ALA A 330 -23.82 -8.45 -32.69
CA ALA A 330 -23.83 -8.51 -34.15
C ALA A 330 -22.55 -9.17 -34.69
N ALA A 331 -22.76 -10.08 -35.65
CA ALA A 331 -21.74 -10.85 -36.35
C ALA A 331 -21.06 -10.06 -37.49
N VAL A 332 -19.84 -10.50 -37.79
CA VAL A 332 -19.00 -10.14 -38.95
C VAL A 332 -19.64 -10.66 -40.25
N PRO A 333 -19.52 -9.96 -41.40
CA PRO A 333 -19.71 -10.58 -42.70
C PRO A 333 -18.37 -10.81 -43.42
N GLU A 334 -18.22 -12.05 -43.86
CA GLU A 334 -17.24 -12.62 -44.79
C GLU A 334 -17.92 -12.75 -46.17
N GLU A 335 -17.27 -12.32 -47.25
CA GLU A 335 -17.58 -12.62 -48.67
C GLU A 335 -16.40 -12.08 -49.50
N ALA A 336 -15.94 -12.63 -50.63
CA ALA A 336 -15.90 -13.95 -51.26
C ALA A 336 -14.88 -13.82 -52.42
N SER A 337 -14.18 -14.90 -52.74
CA SER A 337 -13.11 -15.02 -53.74
C SER A 337 -13.64 -15.34 -55.16
N GLU A 338 -13.16 -14.72 -56.25
CA GLU A 338 -12.25 -15.24 -57.32
C GLU A 338 -12.72 -14.71 -58.72
N PRO A 339 -12.02 -14.88 -59.89
CA PRO A 339 -10.58 -15.00 -60.21
C PRO A 339 -10.05 -14.19 -61.46
N VAL A 340 -8.71 -14.02 -61.52
CA VAL A 340 -7.72 -14.09 -62.65
C VAL A 340 -7.90 -13.32 -63.99
N VAL A 341 -6.85 -12.59 -64.44
CA VAL A 341 -6.07 -12.74 -65.73
C VAL A 341 -4.95 -11.68 -65.83
N ALA A 342 -3.79 -12.08 -66.38
CA ALA A 342 -2.53 -11.34 -66.55
C ALA A 342 -2.43 -10.48 -67.82
N SER A 343 -1.54 -9.47 -67.84
CA SER A 343 -0.64 -9.13 -68.97
C SER A 343 0.33 -7.97 -68.66
N GLU A 344 1.41 -7.93 -69.43
CA GLU A 344 2.72 -7.29 -69.25
C GLU A 344 2.82 -5.79 -69.67
N GLN A 345 3.89 -5.12 -69.20
CA GLN A 345 4.87 -4.27 -69.93
C GLN A 345 5.26 -2.93 -69.26
N GLU A 346 6.57 -2.73 -69.12
CA GLU A 346 7.26 -1.46 -68.78
C GLU A 346 7.16 -0.40 -69.92
N PRO A 347 7.62 0.85 -69.69
CA PRO A 347 9.02 1.14 -70.00
C PRO A 347 9.74 2.12 -69.04
N ALA A 348 11.07 2.08 -69.15
CA ALA A 348 12.10 2.83 -68.46
C ALA A 348 12.35 4.28 -68.94
N SER A 349 12.97 5.07 -68.07
CA SER A 349 13.86 6.22 -68.38
C SER A 349 14.74 6.51 -67.15
N ILE A 350 16.00 6.08 -67.11
CA ILE A 350 17.24 6.82 -67.47
C ILE A 350 17.28 8.24 -66.90
N ILE A 351 18.00 8.43 -65.79
CA ILE A 351 18.76 9.65 -65.47
C ILE A 351 20.12 9.22 -64.90
N GLU A 352 21.16 9.87 -65.41
CA GLU A 352 22.60 9.60 -65.28
C GLU A 352 23.18 9.87 -63.87
N GLU A 353 24.16 9.07 -63.48
CA GLU A 353 25.13 9.42 -62.42
C GLU A 353 26.19 10.39 -62.94
N PRO A 354 26.71 11.26 -62.06
CA PRO A 354 28.13 11.58 -62.09
C PRO A 354 28.81 11.31 -60.74
N SER A 355 29.76 10.36 -60.80
CA SER A 355 31.14 10.42 -60.29
C SER A 355 31.44 11.07 -58.93
N ALA A 356 32.02 10.24 -58.05
CA ALA A 356 32.51 10.55 -56.72
C ALA A 356 33.77 11.44 -56.68
N ALA A 357 33.78 12.37 -55.72
CA ALA A 357 34.95 12.88 -55.00
C ALA A 357 34.61 12.90 -53.50
N PRO A 358 35.58 12.72 -52.57
CA PRO A 358 35.33 12.11 -51.28
C PRO A 358 34.63 13.07 -50.31
N ALA A 359 33.45 12.69 -49.84
CA ALA A 359 32.87 13.30 -48.65
C ALA A 359 33.77 12.99 -47.45
N GLN A 360 34.20 14.04 -46.76
CA GLN A 360 34.83 13.96 -45.45
C GLN A 360 33.93 13.14 -44.51
N PRO A 361 34.50 12.35 -43.59
CA PRO A 361 33.70 11.65 -42.60
C PRO A 361 33.00 12.72 -41.75
N ASP A 362 31.67 12.82 -41.89
CA ASP A 362 30.85 13.50 -40.90
C ASP A 362 31.17 12.85 -39.55
N ARG A 363 31.87 13.64 -38.72
CA ARG A 363 32.02 13.35 -37.30
C ARG A 363 30.61 13.31 -36.72
N ILE A 364 30.08 12.10 -36.57
CA ILE A 364 29.11 11.84 -35.52
C ILE A 364 29.85 12.20 -34.24
N GLY A 365 29.64 13.43 -33.76
CA GLY A 365 30.12 13.84 -32.44
C GLY A 365 29.58 12.83 -31.46
N ALA A 366 30.47 12.17 -30.71
CA ALA A 366 30.07 11.28 -29.66
C ALA A 366 29.09 12.04 -28.75
N MET A 367 27.82 11.60 -28.72
CA MET A 367 26.89 12.13 -27.72
C MET A 367 27.41 11.59 -26.40
N ALA A 368 27.99 12.48 -25.60
CA ALA A 368 28.48 12.15 -24.27
C ALA A 368 27.38 11.39 -23.51
N ARG A 369 27.74 10.32 -22.82
CA ARG A 369 26.82 9.57 -21.96
C ARG A 369 27.29 9.72 -20.51
N VAL A 370 26.36 9.78 -19.58
CA VAL A 370 26.70 9.72 -18.15
C VAL A 370 26.31 8.36 -17.63
N VAL A 371 27.25 7.68 -16.99
CA VAL A 371 27.04 6.38 -16.37
C VAL A 371 26.92 6.55 -14.86
N VAL A 372 25.89 5.92 -14.30
CA VAL A 372 25.73 5.78 -12.85
C VAL A 372 25.88 4.30 -12.49
N ASP A 373 26.97 3.97 -11.82
CA ASP A 373 27.19 2.61 -11.29
C ASP A 373 26.72 2.56 -9.84
N VAL A 374 25.78 1.66 -9.55
CA VAL A 374 25.19 1.46 -8.23
C VAL A 374 25.58 0.09 -7.71
N MET A 375 26.32 0.04 -6.61
CA MET A 375 26.81 -1.18 -5.99
C MET A 375 26.28 -1.33 -4.58
N PRO A 376 25.89 -2.54 -4.12
CA PRO A 376 25.64 -2.76 -2.69
C PRO A 376 26.90 -2.42 -1.89
N LYS A 377 26.74 -1.65 -0.82
CA LYS A 377 27.87 -1.25 0.05
C LYS A 377 28.62 -2.47 0.57
N PRO A 378 29.94 -2.38 0.83
CA PRO A 378 30.77 -3.54 1.17
C PRO A 378 30.22 -4.40 2.31
N GLU A 379 29.58 -3.77 3.30
CA GLU A 379 28.99 -4.40 4.49
C GLU A 379 27.69 -5.13 4.19
N ILE A 380 27.05 -4.83 3.06
CA ILE A 380 25.79 -5.42 2.64
C ILE A 380 26.05 -6.71 1.87
N LEU A 381 25.33 -7.76 2.26
CA LEU A 381 25.35 -9.04 1.58
C LEU A 381 24.79 -8.88 0.16
N ASP A 382 25.56 -9.34 -0.82
CA ASP A 382 25.12 -9.48 -2.21
C ASP A 382 24.91 -10.97 -2.53
N PRO A 383 23.65 -11.46 -2.51
CA PRO A 383 23.35 -12.86 -2.80
C PRO A 383 23.73 -13.27 -4.22
N GLN A 384 23.65 -12.36 -5.19
CA GLN A 384 23.91 -12.66 -6.60
C GLN A 384 25.41 -12.79 -6.83
N GLY A 385 26.20 -11.82 -6.34
CA GLY A 385 27.66 -11.92 -6.32
C GLY A 385 28.17 -13.14 -5.56
N LYS A 386 27.52 -13.51 -4.45
CA LYS A 386 27.84 -14.75 -3.71
C LYS A 386 27.55 -16.01 -4.54
N ALA A 387 26.44 -16.04 -5.27
CA ALA A 387 26.10 -17.15 -6.15
C ALA A 387 27.12 -17.30 -7.30
N ILE A 388 27.54 -16.17 -7.90
CA ILE A 388 28.57 -16.15 -8.95
C ILE A 388 29.93 -16.59 -8.36
N THR A 389 30.31 -16.07 -7.20
CA THR A 389 31.53 -16.47 -6.48
C THR A 389 31.56 -17.99 -6.23
N GLY A 390 30.44 -18.57 -5.79
CA GLY A 390 30.32 -20.02 -5.61
C GLY A 390 30.41 -20.81 -6.93
N ALA A 391 29.93 -20.27 -8.04
CA ALA A 391 30.08 -20.88 -9.36
C ALA A 391 31.53 -20.83 -9.85
N LEU A 392 32.24 -19.73 -9.60
CA LEU A 392 33.65 -19.59 -9.96
C LEU A 392 34.54 -20.61 -9.26
N GLY A 393 34.35 -20.85 -7.97
CA GLY A 393 35.07 -21.90 -7.24
C GLY A 393 34.85 -23.30 -7.83
N ARG A 394 33.61 -23.63 -8.23
CA ARG A 394 33.31 -24.91 -8.91
C ARG A 394 33.97 -25.05 -10.29
N LEU A 395 34.28 -23.93 -10.94
CA LEU A 395 34.99 -23.88 -12.21
C LEU A 395 36.53 -23.82 -12.03
N GLY A 396 37.04 -23.91 -10.80
CA GLY A 396 38.47 -23.89 -10.50
C GLY A 396 39.08 -22.49 -10.43
N HIS A 397 38.26 -21.44 -10.34
CA HIS A 397 38.70 -20.05 -10.16
C HIS A 397 38.69 -19.66 -8.68
N ASP A 398 39.48 -20.36 -7.88
CA ASP A 398 39.55 -20.13 -6.43
C ASP A 398 40.17 -18.77 -6.08
N GLY A 399 39.69 -18.15 -5.00
CA GLY A 399 40.21 -16.88 -4.49
C GLY A 399 39.60 -15.62 -5.13
N LEU A 400 38.76 -15.74 -6.16
CA LEU A 400 38.01 -14.61 -6.72
C LEU A 400 36.69 -14.40 -5.96
N THR A 401 36.37 -13.15 -5.66
CA THR A 401 35.07 -12.74 -5.13
C THR A 401 34.39 -11.79 -6.10
N VAL A 402 33.08 -11.96 -6.25
CA VAL A 402 32.27 -11.14 -7.15
C VAL A 402 31.24 -10.38 -6.34
N ARG A 403 31.10 -9.09 -6.66
CA ARG A 403 29.96 -8.27 -6.30
C ARG A 403 29.25 -7.85 -7.57
N GLN A 404 27.93 -7.83 -7.53
CA GLN A 404 27.05 -7.43 -8.61
C GLN A 404 26.29 -6.16 -8.20
N GLY A 405 26.20 -5.23 -9.13
CA GLY A 405 25.42 -4.01 -9.01
C GLY A 405 24.64 -3.71 -10.27
N LYS A 406 24.17 -2.47 -10.39
CA LYS A 406 23.40 -1.95 -11.51
C LYS A 406 24.22 -0.87 -12.22
N ARG A 407 24.15 -0.81 -13.54
CA ARG A 407 24.69 0.26 -14.37
C ARG A 407 23.53 0.97 -15.05
N PHE A 408 23.45 2.28 -14.91
CA PHE A 408 22.49 3.13 -15.62
C PHE A 408 23.24 4.00 -16.61
N GLU A 409 22.77 4.06 -17.85
CA GLU A 409 23.29 4.96 -18.89
C GLU A 409 22.29 6.07 -19.14
N ILE A 410 22.72 7.31 -18.96
CA ILE A 410 21.90 8.51 -19.13
C ILE A 410 22.44 9.26 -20.33
N THR A 411 21.56 9.50 -21.30
CA THR A 411 21.85 10.25 -22.52
C THR A 411 20.86 11.40 -22.64
N GLY A 412 21.29 12.50 -23.26
CA GLY A 412 20.48 13.70 -23.41
C GLY A 412 21.29 14.88 -23.91
N GLU A 413 20.60 15.95 -24.25
CA GLU A 413 21.24 17.22 -24.62
C GLU A 413 22.05 17.76 -23.43
N ASP A 414 23.30 18.11 -23.69
CA ASP A 414 24.28 18.62 -22.71
C ASP A 414 24.37 17.78 -21.42
N VAL A 415 24.19 16.46 -21.51
CA VAL A 415 24.11 15.58 -20.34
C VAL A 415 25.39 15.59 -19.50
N ALA A 416 26.55 15.83 -20.13
CA ALA A 416 27.84 15.96 -19.46
C ALA A 416 27.92 17.18 -18.53
N ASP A 417 27.12 18.23 -18.79
CA ASP A 417 27.08 19.46 -17.98
C ASP A 417 26.05 19.37 -16.83
N ARG A 418 25.26 18.29 -16.76
CA ARG A 418 24.15 18.10 -15.81
C ARG A 418 24.47 17.13 -14.67
N LEU A 419 25.75 16.98 -14.31
CA LEU A 419 26.19 15.97 -13.33
C LEU A 419 25.56 16.12 -11.95
N ASP A 420 25.34 17.35 -11.47
CA ASP A 420 24.75 17.56 -10.14
C ASP A 420 23.26 17.18 -10.10
N GLU A 421 22.54 17.44 -11.19
CA GLU A 421 21.17 16.96 -11.35
C GLU A 421 21.13 15.43 -11.42
N ILE A 422 22.06 14.83 -12.16
CA ILE A 422 22.16 13.37 -12.27
C ILE A 422 22.52 12.72 -10.93
N ARG A 423 23.36 13.36 -10.10
CA ARG A 423 23.62 12.90 -8.73
C ARG A 423 22.36 12.95 -7.87
N ALA A 424 21.58 14.03 -7.97
CA ALA A 424 20.30 14.13 -7.25
C ALA A 424 19.31 13.03 -7.69
N ILE A 425 19.25 12.72 -8.99
CA ILE A 425 18.45 11.61 -9.53
C ILE A 425 18.98 10.27 -9.02
N ALA A 426 20.29 10.07 -9.00
CA ALA A 426 20.91 8.84 -8.52
C ALA A 426 20.56 8.58 -7.05
N GLU A 427 20.65 9.62 -6.21
CA GLU A 427 20.36 9.56 -4.78
C GLU A 427 18.87 9.41 -4.47
N GLY A 428 18.00 10.08 -5.23
CA GLY A 428 16.55 10.04 -4.99
C GLY A 428 15.83 8.85 -5.62
N MET A 429 16.41 8.24 -6.67
CA MET A 429 15.67 7.29 -7.51
C MET A 429 16.47 6.05 -7.94
N LEU A 430 17.75 6.18 -8.34
CA LEU A 430 18.47 5.06 -8.95
C LEU A 430 19.17 4.15 -7.94
N ALA A 431 19.56 4.70 -6.79
CA ALA A 431 20.24 4.00 -5.71
C ALA A 431 19.44 4.08 -4.42
N ASN A 432 19.32 2.96 -3.72
CA ASN A 432 18.93 2.97 -2.33
C ASN A 432 20.16 3.27 -1.47
N THR A 433 20.47 4.54 -1.25
CA THR A 433 21.70 5.01 -0.57
C THR A 433 21.88 4.47 0.86
N VAL A 434 20.85 3.86 1.44
CA VAL A 434 20.91 3.08 2.68
C VAL A 434 21.88 1.90 2.51
N ILE A 435 21.68 1.08 1.47
CA ILE A 435 22.33 -0.21 1.26
C ILE A 435 23.24 -0.24 0.02
N GLU A 436 23.12 0.76 -0.84
CA GLU A 436 23.88 0.90 -2.08
C GLU A 436 24.74 2.18 -2.02
N SER A 437 25.90 2.15 -2.64
CA SER A 437 26.71 3.31 -3.00
C SER A 437 26.63 3.51 -4.50
N TYR A 438 26.67 4.76 -4.95
CA TYR A 438 26.69 5.07 -6.38
C TYR A 438 27.90 5.92 -6.76
N ASP A 439 28.36 5.75 -7.99
CA ASP A 439 29.38 6.57 -8.62
C ASP A 439 28.83 7.11 -9.95
N VAL A 440 29.10 8.39 -10.25
CA VAL A 440 28.64 9.06 -11.46
C VAL A 440 29.85 9.49 -12.27
N ARG A 441 29.95 9.01 -13.51
CA ARG A 441 31.04 9.38 -14.44
C ARG A 441 30.52 9.69 -15.83
N VAL A 442 31.20 10.60 -16.53
CA VAL A 442 31.00 10.82 -17.96
C VAL A 442 31.80 9.74 -18.71
N GLU A 443 31.17 9.07 -19.67
CA GLU A 443 31.83 8.22 -20.65
C GLU A 443 31.67 8.86 -22.04
N ASP A 444 32.79 8.99 -22.76
CA ASP A 444 32.84 9.52 -24.13
C ASP A 444 32.44 8.46 -25.18
#